data_AF-B7UGT6-F1
#
_entry.id   AF-B7UGT6-F1
#
_cell.length_a   1.000
_cell.length_b   1.000
_cell.length_c   1.000
_cell.angle_alpha   90.00
_cell.angle_beta   90.00
_cell.angle_gamma   90.00
#
_symmetry.space_group_name_H-M   'P 1'
#
loop_
_entity.id
_entity.type
_entity.pdbx_description
1 polymer ?
#
loop_
_entity_poly.entity_id
_entity_poly.type
_entity_poly.pdbx_seq_one_letter_code
_entity_poly.pdbx_strand_id
1 'polypeptide(L)'
;MSELAIIEIAPDMAPSIYVENGLEKFLEQIRESVKEVPDLSTAKGRARIASLAAQVSRSKTAVEKPGRDYLRHLKEAVKPAEAELRRFVSACDEMRDEVRRPLTEWEAEQERIKAEEAMNAMHVEALEMNIKFDQELAAKFEADHEMALLMNDAFDREAKAKAEEAERQRIAHEEELKRQSEEKAKREAEEKIERERAESARREAELKFKAEQAERDRIAAEQKAEAEKKEAADRAEREKQEAIAAEQRKAEAKDAARLAEEKRIADEAAARAADVEHRRAINASAVQALIEQGIPEDWAKACVVAIARGKVPATTINY
;
A
#
# COMPACT_ATOMS: atom_id res chain seq x y z
N MET A 1 76.95 123.83 11.56
CA MET A 1 77.40 122.55 10.99
C MET A 1 78.30 121.90 12.04
N SER A 2 77.71 121.19 13.01
CA SER A 2 78.46 120.35 13.94
C SER A 2 78.48 118.94 13.35
N GLU A 3 79.65 118.54 12.84
CA GLU A 3 79.94 117.13 12.59
C GLU A 3 79.97 116.42 13.94
N LEU A 4 78.86 115.79 14.31
CA LEU A 4 78.78 114.93 15.50
C LEU A 4 79.33 113.55 15.13
N ALA A 5 80.39 113.18 15.84
CA ALA A 5 81.15 111.96 15.67
C ALA A 5 80.25 110.73 15.49
N ILE A 6 80.57 109.92 14.49
CA ILE A 6 80.04 108.57 14.35
C ILE A 6 80.35 107.85 15.66
N ILE A 7 79.33 107.29 16.32
CA ILE A 7 79.48 106.52 17.55
C ILE A 7 80.24 105.25 17.20
N GLU A 8 81.57 105.29 17.32
CA GLU A 8 82.43 104.12 17.17
C GLU A 8 82.62 103.48 18.54
N ILE A 9 81.96 102.33 18.77
CA ILE A 9 82.17 101.52 19.98
C ILE A 9 83.39 100.64 19.75
N ALA A 10 84.49 100.97 20.44
CA ALA A 10 85.67 100.12 20.45
C ALA A 10 85.40 98.81 21.21
N PRO A 11 85.99 97.66 20.78
CA PRO A 11 85.70 96.34 21.37
C PRO A 11 86.03 96.20 22.87
N ASP A 12 86.96 96.99 23.39
CA ASP A 12 87.38 97.06 24.79
C ASP A 12 86.33 97.74 25.70
N MET A 13 85.48 98.59 25.14
CA MET A 13 84.36 99.20 25.87
C MET A 13 83.12 98.31 25.91
N ALA A 14 83.09 97.20 25.18
CA ALA A 14 81.93 96.30 25.10
C ALA A 14 81.49 95.74 26.48
N PRO A 15 82.40 95.28 27.37
CA PRO A 15 82.00 94.73 28.67
C PRO A 15 81.36 95.73 29.62
N SER A 16 81.67 97.03 29.51
CA SER A 16 81.12 98.09 30.36
C SER A 16 79.87 98.76 29.79
N ILE A 17 79.67 98.67 28.47
CA ILE A 17 78.54 99.29 27.76
C ILE A 17 77.36 98.30 27.61
N TYR A 18 77.63 97.02 27.29
CA TYR A 18 76.57 96.01 27.12
C TYR A 18 76.19 95.37 28.45
N VAL A 19 75.80 96.23 29.39
CA VAL A 19 75.25 95.87 30.71
C VAL A 19 73.85 96.47 30.84
N GLU A 20 73.14 96.11 31.90
CA GLU A 20 71.83 96.67 32.18
C GLU A 20 71.90 98.21 32.23
N ASN A 21 71.11 98.87 31.38
CA ASN A 21 71.07 100.33 31.20
C ASN A 21 72.38 101.02 30.71
N GLY A 22 73.40 100.25 30.31
CA GLY A 22 74.68 100.82 29.83
C GLY A 22 74.58 101.60 28.50
N LEU A 23 73.52 101.36 27.73
CA LEU A 23 73.26 101.99 26.44
C LEU A 23 72.47 103.31 26.51
N GLU A 24 71.92 103.68 27.68
CA GLU A 24 71.00 104.82 27.79
C GLU A 24 71.66 106.14 27.39
N LYS A 25 72.94 106.33 27.71
CA LYS A 25 73.70 107.54 27.32
C LYS A 25 73.79 107.72 25.80
N PHE A 26 73.93 106.62 25.05
CA PHE A 26 73.94 106.67 23.58
C PHE A 26 72.54 106.98 23.03
N LEU A 27 71.48 106.47 23.66
CA LEU A 27 70.10 106.78 23.30
C LEU A 27 69.77 108.26 23.56
N GLU A 28 70.19 108.81 24.70
CA GLU A 28 70.04 110.24 25.01
C GLU A 28 70.79 111.12 23.98
N GLN A 29 72.01 110.75 23.62
CA GLN A 29 72.79 111.46 22.60
C GLN A 29 72.11 111.43 21.22
N ILE A 30 71.53 110.28 20.83
CA ILE A 30 70.77 110.15 19.59
C ILE A 30 69.51 111.02 19.66
N ARG A 31 68.76 110.98 20.77
CA ARG A 31 67.54 111.79 20.97
C ARG A 31 67.82 113.29 20.84
N GLU A 32 68.88 113.79 21.46
CA GLU A 32 69.23 115.22 21.36
C GLU A 32 69.65 115.59 19.92
N SER A 33 70.31 114.67 19.20
CA SER A 33 70.74 114.91 17.81
C SER A 33 69.60 115.00 16.79
N VAL A 34 68.43 114.46 17.10
CA VAL A 34 67.25 114.45 16.22
C VAL A 34 66.11 115.35 16.70
N LYS A 35 66.37 116.17 17.71
CA LYS A 35 65.37 117.05 18.34
C LYS A 35 64.95 118.24 17.47
N GLU A 36 65.72 118.57 16.44
CA GLU A 36 65.34 119.60 15.49
C GLU A 36 64.08 119.19 14.70
N VAL A 37 63.17 120.14 14.47
CA VAL A 37 61.93 119.92 13.69
C VAL A 37 61.99 120.79 12.42
N PRO A 38 62.53 120.26 11.31
CA PRO A 38 62.56 120.97 10.04
C PRO A 38 61.16 121.17 9.44
N ASP A 39 60.95 122.27 8.70
CA ASP A 39 59.67 122.58 8.05
C ASP A 39 59.35 121.62 6.88
N LEU A 40 58.22 120.91 7.00
CA LEU A 40 57.71 119.94 6.03
C LEU A 40 57.22 120.57 4.72
N SER A 41 56.90 121.86 4.71
CA SER A 41 56.44 122.58 3.53
C SER A 41 57.55 122.68 2.46
N THR A 42 58.81 122.67 2.89
CA THR A 42 59.98 122.82 2.02
C THR A 42 60.60 121.47 1.63
N ALA A 43 61.09 121.36 0.38
CA ALA A 43 61.85 120.18 -0.06
C ALA A 43 63.13 119.96 0.77
N LYS A 44 63.77 121.06 1.21
CA LYS A 44 64.98 121.01 2.06
C LYS A 44 64.67 120.45 3.46
N GLY A 45 63.55 120.83 4.07
CA GLY A 45 63.15 120.31 5.38
C GLY A 45 62.79 118.81 5.34
N ARG A 46 62.08 118.36 4.30
CA ARG A 46 61.83 116.91 4.08
C ARG A 46 63.13 116.12 3.88
N ALA A 47 64.08 116.64 3.11
CA ALA A 47 65.39 116.02 2.92
C ALA A 47 66.20 115.97 4.23
N ARG A 48 66.09 116.99 5.09
CA ARG A 48 66.76 117.01 6.40
C ARG A 48 66.19 115.95 7.34
N ILE A 49 64.88 115.78 7.38
CA ILE A 49 64.21 114.73 8.18
C ILE A 49 64.68 113.33 7.72
N ALA A 50 64.77 113.10 6.41
CA ALA A 50 65.29 111.84 5.87
C ALA A 50 66.76 111.59 6.29
N SER A 51 67.58 112.65 6.30
CA SER A 51 68.96 112.58 6.77
C SER A 51 69.07 112.26 8.27
N LEU A 52 68.22 112.85 9.11
CA LEU A 52 68.17 112.58 10.55
C LEU A 52 67.74 111.13 10.83
N ALA A 53 66.72 110.63 10.13
CA ALA A 53 66.29 109.23 10.22
C ALA A 53 67.41 108.25 9.79
N ALA A 54 68.14 108.59 8.72
CA ALA A 54 69.30 107.80 8.29
C ALA A 54 70.43 107.82 9.33
N GLN A 55 70.63 108.93 10.03
CA GLN A 55 71.60 109.04 11.12
C GLN A 55 71.24 108.13 12.30
N VAL A 56 69.98 108.11 12.75
CA VAL A 56 69.51 107.17 13.78
C VAL A 56 69.76 105.72 13.35
N SER A 57 69.49 105.39 12.10
CA SER A 57 69.70 104.04 11.57
C SER A 57 71.18 103.63 11.56
N ARG A 58 72.09 104.55 11.20
CA ARG A 58 73.53 104.32 11.24
C ARG A 58 74.03 104.15 12.68
N SER A 59 73.59 105.01 13.61
CA SER A 59 73.94 104.90 15.02
C SER A 59 73.44 103.59 15.65
N LYS A 60 72.23 103.14 15.30
CA LYS A 60 71.72 101.82 15.72
C LYS A 60 72.66 100.69 15.29
N THR A 61 73.03 100.64 14.00
CA THR A 61 73.90 99.59 13.48
C THR A 61 75.31 99.65 14.09
N ALA A 62 75.82 100.84 14.38
CA ALA A 62 77.13 101.04 15.00
C ALA A 62 77.21 100.48 16.44
N VAL A 63 76.09 100.46 17.16
CA VAL A 63 75.99 99.86 18.51
C VAL A 63 75.61 98.37 18.43
N GLU A 64 74.69 97.99 17.55
CA GLU A 64 74.20 96.61 17.50
C GLU A 64 75.27 95.60 17.06
N LYS A 65 76.08 95.96 16.06
CA LYS A 65 77.06 95.04 15.45
C LYS A 65 78.16 94.62 16.45
N PRO A 66 78.84 95.55 17.16
CA PRO A 66 79.82 95.17 18.17
C PRO A 66 79.20 94.40 19.35
N GLY A 67 77.95 94.69 19.72
CA GLY A 67 77.24 93.93 20.77
C GLY A 67 76.99 92.47 20.39
N ARG A 68 76.59 92.21 19.14
CA ARG A 68 76.45 90.84 18.61
C ARG A 68 77.79 90.10 18.57
N ASP A 69 78.87 90.79 18.21
CA ASP A 69 80.22 90.23 18.19
C ASP A 69 80.70 89.89 19.61
N TYR A 70 80.45 90.77 20.59
CA TYR A 70 80.74 90.52 22.01
C TYR A 70 79.97 89.31 22.56
N LEU A 71 78.67 89.19 22.27
CA LEU A 71 77.86 88.02 22.65
C LEU A 71 78.40 86.72 22.05
N ARG A 72 78.91 86.75 20.82
CA ARG A 72 79.55 85.58 20.19
C ARG A 72 80.83 85.20 20.93
N HIS A 73 81.68 86.16 21.27
CA HIS A 73 82.90 85.90 22.05
C HIS A 73 82.60 85.34 23.45
N LEU A 74 81.59 85.86 24.14
CA LEU A 74 81.17 85.32 25.44
C LEU A 74 80.68 83.87 25.33
N LYS A 75 79.87 83.55 24.33
CA LYS A 75 79.41 82.17 24.09
C LYS A 75 80.57 81.24 23.74
N GLU A 76 81.54 81.72 22.96
CA GLU A 76 82.74 80.94 22.61
C GLU A 76 83.55 80.55 23.84
N ALA A 77 83.64 81.43 24.84
CA ALA A 77 84.35 81.15 26.09
C ALA A 77 83.67 80.06 26.94
N VAL A 78 82.35 79.89 26.81
CA VAL A 78 81.56 78.90 27.58
C VAL A 78 81.55 77.52 26.90
N LYS A 79 81.72 77.45 25.57
CA LYS A 79 81.70 76.18 24.81
C LYS A 79 82.66 75.10 25.34
N PRO A 80 83.93 75.39 25.73
CA PRO A 80 84.81 74.36 26.29
C PRO A 80 84.28 73.78 27.60
N ALA A 81 83.68 74.61 28.46
CA ALA A 81 83.08 74.17 29.71
C ALA A 81 81.83 73.31 29.47
N GLU A 82 80.96 73.70 28.52
CA GLU A 82 79.81 72.89 28.11
C GLU A 82 80.23 71.54 27.51
N ALA A 83 81.28 71.53 26.68
CA ALA A 83 81.80 70.31 26.07
C ALA A 83 82.38 69.36 27.13
N GLU A 84 83.15 69.87 28.08
CA GLU A 84 83.71 69.04 29.16
C GLU A 84 82.62 68.54 30.11
N LEU A 85 81.61 69.36 30.44
CA LEU A 85 80.44 68.90 31.21
C LEU A 85 79.69 67.79 30.48
N ARG A 86 79.46 67.93 29.17
CA ARG A 86 78.81 66.88 28.38
C ARG A 86 79.63 65.59 28.37
N ARG A 87 80.95 65.70 28.21
CA ARG A 87 81.87 64.56 28.26
C ARG A 87 81.81 63.88 29.62
N PHE A 88 81.84 64.65 30.71
CA PHE A 88 81.75 64.14 32.07
C PHE A 88 80.44 63.38 32.32
N VAL A 89 79.30 63.98 31.96
CA VAL A 89 77.98 63.34 32.10
C VAL A 89 77.92 62.03 31.30
N SER A 90 78.38 62.05 30.04
CA SER A 90 78.40 60.86 29.19
C SER A 90 79.26 59.75 29.79
N ALA A 91 80.45 60.09 30.30
CA ALA A 91 81.34 59.13 30.95
C ALA A 91 80.74 58.57 32.26
N CYS A 92 80.01 59.38 33.02
CA CYS A 92 79.29 58.92 34.21
C CYS A 92 78.15 57.96 33.86
N ASP A 93 77.40 58.22 32.78
CA ASP A 93 76.34 57.33 32.30
C ASP A 93 76.92 55.99 31.82
N GLU A 94 78.02 56.02 31.05
CA GLU A 94 78.74 54.81 30.63
C GLU A 94 79.22 53.99 31.84
N MET A 95 79.85 54.63 32.83
CA MET A 95 80.28 53.95 34.06
C MET A 95 79.10 53.35 34.84
N ARG A 96 77.96 54.05 34.92
CA ARG A 96 76.75 53.53 35.57
C ARG A 96 76.27 52.27 34.86
N ASP A 97 76.22 52.30 33.54
CA ASP A 97 75.71 51.19 32.74
C ASP A 97 76.64 49.98 32.80
N GLU A 98 77.97 50.19 32.82
CA GLU A 98 78.95 49.13 33.06
C GLU A 98 78.81 48.51 34.46
N VAL A 99 78.64 49.32 35.50
CA VAL A 99 78.41 48.84 36.88
C VAL A 99 77.10 48.06 36.98
N ARG A 100 76.07 48.45 36.21
CA ARG A 100 74.76 47.78 36.19
C ARG A 100 74.75 46.54 35.29
N ARG A 101 75.69 46.41 34.35
CA ARG A 101 75.69 45.33 33.34
C ARG A 101 75.64 43.93 33.95
N PRO A 102 76.46 43.57 34.96
CA PRO A 102 76.41 42.22 35.55
C PRO A 102 75.05 41.89 36.18
N LEU A 103 74.40 42.88 36.79
CA LEU A 103 73.06 42.68 37.36
C LEU A 103 72.02 42.45 36.25
N THR A 104 72.11 43.23 35.17
CA THR A 104 71.19 43.10 34.02
C THR A 104 71.36 41.74 33.33
N GLU A 105 72.59 41.29 33.15
CA GLU A 105 72.90 39.97 32.60
C GLU A 105 72.40 38.84 33.51
N TRP A 106 72.57 38.98 34.83
CA TRP A 106 72.05 38.01 35.80
C TRP A 106 70.52 37.97 35.83
N GLU A 107 69.83 39.10 35.80
CA GLU A 107 68.36 39.19 35.74
C GLU A 107 67.83 38.48 34.48
N ALA A 108 68.45 38.72 33.32
CA ALA A 108 68.08 38.06 32.07
C ALA A 108 68.33 36.53 32.11
N GLU A 109 69.44 36.09 32.72
CA GLU A 109 69.70 34.66 32.91
C GLU A 109 68.69 34.02 33.86
N GLN A 110 68.30 34.69 34.94
CA GLN A 110 67.26 34.20 35.85
C GLN A 110 65.90 34.08 35.16
N GLU A 111 65.54 35.02 34.28
CA GLU A 111 64.33 34.88 33.47
C GLU A 111 64.40 33.69 32.52
N ARG A 112 65.56 33.45 31.89
CA ARG A 112 65.77 32.28 31.04
C ARG A 112 65.65 30.97 31.81
N ILE A 113 66.30 30.88 32.98
CA ILE A 113 66.23 29.69 33.85
C ILE A 113 64.79 29.43 34.28
N LYS A 114 64.05 30.46 34.71
CA LYS A 114 62.63 30.30 35.08
C LYS A 114 61.77 29.84 33.90
N ALA A 115 62.02 30.35 32.69
CA ALA A 115 61.32 29.92 31.50
C ALA A 115 61.64 28.46 31.14
N GLU A 116 62.89 28.04 31.26
CA GLU A 116 63.33 26.66 31.04
C GLU A 116 62.76 25.72 32.11
N GLU A 117 62.78 26.09 33.38
CA GLU A 117 62.16 25.33 34.48
C GLU A 117 60.66 25.19 34.28
N ALA A 118 59.96 26.25 33.84
CA ALA A 118 58.54 26.17 33.51
C ALA A 118 58.27 25.23 32.33
N MET A 119 59.10 25.26 31.29
CA MET A 119 59.00 24.33 30.16
C MET A 119 59.26 22.88 30.61
N ASN A 120 60.30 22.65 31.42
CA ASN A 120 60.63 21.33 31.94
C ASN A 120 59.53 20.79 32.85
N ALA A 121 58.91 21.63 33.69
CA ALA A 121 57.77 21.25 34.52
C ALA A 121 56.58 20.80 33.64
N MET A 122 56.24 21.57 32.60
CA MET A 122 55.20 21.18 31.64
C MET A 122 55.54 19.89 30.90
N HIS A 123 56.82 19.69 30.55
CA HIS A 123 57.27 18.47 29.89
C HIS A 123 57.14 17.25 30.80
N VAL A 124 57.52 17.36 32.07
CA VAL A 124 57.37 16.27 33.06
C VAL A 124 55.90 15.93 33.26
N GLU A 125 55.03 16.93 33.43
CA GLU A 125 53.58 16.71 33.57
C GLU A 125 52.99 16.02 32.32
N ALA A 126 53.43 16.42 31.12
CA ALA A 126 53.02 15.79 29.88
C ALA A 126 53.48 14.32 29.78
N LEU A 127 54.71 14.01 30.21
CA LEU A 127 55.21 12.64 30.26
C LEU A 127 54.41 11.78 31.25
N GLU A 128 54.08 12.31 32.43
CA GLU A 128 53.26 11.60 33.42
C GLU A 128 51.84 11.31 32.89
N MET A 129 51.23 12.27 32.18
CA MET A 129 49.93 12.07 31.54
C MET A 129 50.00 11.00 30.45
N ASN A 130 51.04 11.00 29.62
CA ASN A 130 51.22 9.97 28.59
C ASN A 130 51.40 8.58 29.20
N ILE A 131 52.19 8.45 30.27
CA ILE A 131 52.38 7.18 30.97
C ILE A 131 51.04 6.65 31.51
N LYS A 132 50.21 7.52 32.12
CA LYS A 132 48.88 7.12 32.60
C LYS A 132 47.98 6.69 31.45
N PHE A 133 47.99 7.43 30.35
CA PHE A 133 47.20 7.08 29.16
C PHE A 133 47.60 5.73 28.57
N ASP A 134 48.91 5.46 28.46
CA ASP A 134 49.42 4.18 27.96
C ASP A 134 49.03 3.01 28.88
N GLN A 135 49.08 3.22 30.21
CA GLN A 135 48.63 2.23 31.19
C GLN A 135 47.13 1.96 31.09
N GLU A 136 46.31 3.00 30.97
CA GLU A 136 44.86 2.86 30.77
C GLU A 136 44.54 2.13 29.46
N LEU A 137 45.23 2.46 28.38
CA LEU A 137 45.05 1.81 27.09
C LEU A 137 45.44 0.32 27.14
N ALA A 138 46.53 -0.01 27.81
CA ALA A 138 46.96 -1.39 28.01
C ALA A 138 45.92 -2.19 28.82
N ALA A 139 45.45 -1.64 29.94
CA ALA A 139 44.41 -2.28 30.77
C ALA A 139 43.10 -2.49 29.99
N LYS A 140 42.73 -1.50 29.15
CA LYS A 140 41.53 -1.59 28.31
C LYS A 140 41.68 -2.66 27.22
N PHE A 141 42.86 -2.75 26.60
CA PHE A 141 43.16 -3.77 25.60
C PHE A 141 43.09 -5.18 26.20
N GLU A 142 43.64 -5.39 27.40
CA GLU A 142 43.53 -6.66 28.12
C GLU A 142 42.07 -7.02 28.42
N ALA A 143 41.29 -6.08 28.95
CA ALA A 143 39.87 -6.30 29.26
C ALA A 143 39.03 -6.60 27.99
N ASP A 144 39.26 -5.86 26.90
CA ASP A 144 38.58 -6.09 25.62
C ASP A 144 38.98 -7.44 25.01
N HIS A 145 40.24 -7.86 25.16
CA HIS A 145 40.71 -9.16 24.71
C HIS A 145 40.05 -10.30 25.49
N GLU A 146 39.99 -10.21 26.83
CA GLU A 146 39.29 -11.18 27.66
C GLU A 146 37.80 -11.26 27.29
N MET A 147 37.14 -10.12 27.07
CA MET A 147 35.75 -10.07 26.64
C MET A 147 35.57 -10.75 25.28
N ALA A 148 36.46 -10.49 24.32
CA ALA A 148 36.42 -11.13 23.01
C ALA A 148 36.55 -12.66 23.09
N LEU A 149 37.43 -13.18 23.96
CA LEU A 149 37.56 -14.62 24.20
C LEU A 149 36.28 -15.22 24.80
N LEU A 150 35.68 -14.55 25.78
CA LEU A 150 34.41 -14.98 26.38
C LEU A 150 33.25 -14.97 25.36
N MET A 151 33.19 -13.95 24.50
CA MET A 151 32.19 -13.87 23.44
C MET A 151 32.38 -14.99 22.42
N ASN A 152 33.62 -15.28 22.00
CA ASN A 152 33.90 -16.40 21.10
C ASN A 152 33.47 -17.73 21.72
N ASP A 153 33.79 -17.98 22.99
CA ASP A 153 33.35 -19.20 23.67
C ASP A 153 31.82 -19.29 23.78
N ALA A 154 31.13 -18.17 24.01
CA ALA A 154 29.66 -18.14 23.98
C ALA A 154 29.10 -18.46 22.59
N PHE A 155 29.69 -17.91 21.52
CA PHE A 155 29.32 -18.23 20.14
C PHE A 155 29.55 -19.71 19.82
N ASP A 156 30.68 -20.27 20.23
CA ASP A 156 31.00 -21.69 20.01
C ASP A 156 30.01 -22.60 20.74
N ARG A 157 29.62 -22.25 21.99
CA ARG A 157 28.58 -22.97 22.74
C ARG A 157 27.22 -22.88 22.06
N GLU A 158 26.83 -21.70 21.57
CA GLU A 158 25.56 -21.50 20.87
C GLU A 158 25.54 -22.26 19.54
N ALA A 159 26.63 -22.23 18.78
CA ALA A 159 26.78 -22.99 17.55
C ALA A 159 26.69 -24.49 17.81
N LYS A 160 27.34 -24.98 18.88
CA LYS A 160 27.23 -26.37 19.31
C LYS A 160 25.79 -26.73 19.73
N ALA A 161 25.13 -25.88 20.51
CA ALA A 161 23.75 -26.11 20.93
C ALA A 161 22.79 -26.14 19.73
N LYS A 162 22.96 -25.25 18.76
CA LYS A 162 22.20 -25.23 17.50
C LYS A 162 22.46 -26.49 16.67
N ALA A 163 23.70 -26.96 16.60
CA ALA A 163 24.04 -28.20 15.92
C ALA A 163 23.39 -29.41 16.59
N GLU A 164 23.44 -29.48 17.92
CA GLU A 164 22.77 -30.53 18.70
C GLU A 164 21.25 -30.48 18.55
N GLU A 165 20.64 -29.29 18.52
CA GLU A 165 19.20 -29.15 18.30
C GLU A 165 18.80 -29.57 16.88
N ALA A 166 19.57 -29.16 15.87
CA ALA A 166 19.36 -29.59 14.49
C ALA A 166 19.48 -31.11 14.35
N GLU A 167 20.44 -31.74 15.03
CA GLU A 167 20.57 -33.19 15.08
C GLU A 167 19.35 -33.86 15.75
N ARG A 168 18.90 -33.35 16.89
CA ARG A 168 17.67 -33.84 17.55
C ARG A 168 16.44 -33.70 16.66
N GLN A 169 16.30 -32.58 15.95
CA GLN A 169 15.20 -32.38 15.00
C GLN A 169 15.28 -33.35 13.83
N ARG A 170 16.49 -33.65 13.32
CA ARG A 170 16.67 -34.67 12.28
C ARG A 170 16.28 -36.06 12.76
N ILE A 171 16.72 -36.46 13.96
CA ILE A 171 16.36 -37.74 14.56
C ILE A 171 14.85 -37.83 14.77
N ALA A 172 14.23 -36.81 15.36
CA ALA A 172 12.78 -36.76 15.56
C ALA A 172 11.99 -36.81 14.24
N HIS A 173 12.48 -36.15 13.18
CA HIS A 173 11.86 -36.21 11.86
C HIS A 173 11.99 -37.59 11.22
N GLU A 174 13.15 -38.24 11.37
CA GLU A 174 13.38 -39.61 10.89
C GLU A 174 12.50 -40.63 11.63
N GLU A 175 12.38 -40.49 12.96
CA GLU A 175 11.46 -41.30 13.77
C GLU A 175 10.00 -41.07 13.40
N GLU A 176 9.59 -39.82 13.17
CA GLU A 176 8.23 -39.50 12.73
C GLU A 176 7.96 -40.07 11.33
N LEU A 177 8.91 -39.96 10.40
CA LEU A 177 8.79 -40.55 9.07
C LEU A 177 8.67 -42.08 9.15
N LYS A 178 9.45 -42.71 10.03
CA LYS A 178 9.34 -44.15 10.30
C LYS A 178 7.96 -44.49 10.85
N ARG A 179 7.46 -43.77 11.85
CA ARG A 179 6.12 -43.95 12.41
C ARG A 179 5.03 -43.78 11.36
N GLN A 180 5.12 -42.75 10.51
CA GLN A 180 4.18 -42.52 9.42
C GLN A 180 4.26 -43.63 8.37
N SER A 181 5.44 -44.19 8.10
CA SER A 181 5.59 -45.32 7.19
C SER A 181 4.96 -46.60 7.77
N GLU A 182 5.13 -46.85 9.07
CA GLU A 182 4.51 -47.97 9.78
C GLU A 182 3.00 -47.79 9.87
N GLU A 183 2.52 -46.57 10.11
CA GLU A 183 1.10 -46.26 10.15
C GLU A 183 0.46 -46.34 8.77
N LYS A 184 1.11 -45.85 7.72
CA LYS A 184 0.66 -46.04 6.33
C LYS A 184 0.62 -47.52 5.98
N ALA A 185 1.63 -48.30 6.34
CA ALA A 185 1.63 -49.75 6.12
C ALA A 185 0.47 -50.44 6.87
N LYS A 186 0.16 -50.01 8.10
CA LYS A 186 -1.01 -50.52 8.85
C LYS A 186 -2.32 -50.11 8.19
N ARG A 187 -2.48 -48.83 7.81
CA ARG A 187 -3.70 -48.34 7.13
C ARG A 187 -3.88 -49.03 5.78
N GLU A 188 -2.82 -49.23 5.00
CA GLU A 188 -2.88 -49.97 3.73
C GLU A 188 -3.23 -51.44 3.95
N ALA A 189 -2.71 -52.08 5.01
CA ALA A 189 -3.09 -53.44 5.38
C ALA A 189 -4.56 -53.53 5.85
N GLU A 190 -5.02 -52.59 6.67
CA GLU A 190 -6.41 -52.48 7.12
C GLU A 190 -7.36 -52.18 5.96
N GLU A 191 -7.01 -51.25 5.06
CA GLU A 191 -7.75 -50.99 3.84
C GLU A 191 -7.80 -52.22 2.93
N LYS A 192 -6.71 -52.99 2.83
CA LYS A 192 -6.71 -54.22 2.05
C LYS A 192 -7.63 -55.27 2.67
N ILE A 193 -7.61 -55.43 3.98
CA ILE A 193 -8.53 -56.31 4.72
C ILE A 193 -9.97 -55.84 4.53
N GLU A 194 -10.24 -54.54 4.61
CA GLU A 194 -11.59 -54.00 4.45
C GLU A 194 -12.06 -54.11 2.99
N ARG A 195 -11.18 -53.92 2.00
CA ARG A 195 -11.50 -54.18 0.59
C ARG A 195 -11.79 -55.65 0.34
N GLU A 196 -11.02 -56.57 0.93
CA GLU A 196 -11.27 -58.02 0.85
C GLU A 196 -12.58 -58.41 1.55
N ARG A 197 -12.91 -57.80 2.70
CA ARG A 197 -14.20 -57.98 3.38
C ARG A 197 -15.35 -57.40 2.58
N ALA A 198 -15.20 -56.21 2.01
CA ALA A 198 -16.21 -55.58 1.16
C ALA A 198 -16.42 -56.36 -0.13
N GLU A 199 -15.36 -56.92 -0.72
CA GLU A 199 -15.45 -57.78 -1.89
C GLU A 199 -16.11 -59.13 -1.54
N SER A 200 -15.76 -59.72 -0.39
CA SER A 200 -16.44 -60.92 0.13
C SER A 200 -17.92 -60.64 0.41
N ALA A 201 -18.25 -59.51 1.05
CA ALA A 201 -19.61 -59.09 1.33
C ALA A 201 -20.39 -58.80 0.03
N ARG A 202 -19.75 -58.23 -1.00
CA ARG A 202 -20.35 -58.07 -2.34
C ARG A 202 -20.59 -59.41 -3.01
N ARG A 203 -19.65 -60.36 -2.94
CA ARG A 203 -19.83 -61.72 -3.47
C ARG A 203 -20.94 -62.46 -2.73
N GLU A 204 -21.02 -62.35 -1.41
CA GLU A 204 -22.13 -62.91 -0.62
C GLU A 204 -23.47 -62.23 -0.94
N ALA A 205 -23.51 -60.92 -1.10
CA ALA A 205 -24.72 -60.20 -1.49
C ALA A 205 -25.14 -60.56 -2.91
N GLU A 206 -24.21 -60.74 -3.85
CA GLU A 206 -24.51 -61.19 -5.21
C GLU A 206 -25.01 -62.64 -5.22
N LEU A 207 -24.41 -63.53 -4.42
CA LEU A 207 -24.88 -64.90 -4.25
C LEU A 207 -26.26 -64.95 -3.60
N LYS A 208 -26.52 -64.12 -2.59
CA LYS A 208 -27.86 -63.97 -1.97
C LYS A 208 -28.86 -63.39 -2.94
N PHE A 209 -28.49 -62.40 -3.74
CA PHE A 209 -29.36 -61.83 -4.77
C PHE A 209 -29.68 -62.85 -5.86
N LYS A 210 -28.70 -63.65 -6.30
CA LYS A 210 -28.92 -64.77 -7.23
C LYS A 210 -29.78 -65.88 -6.62
N ALA A 211 -29.58 -66.19 -5.33
CA ALA A 211 -30.42 -67.15 -4.60
C ALA A 211 -31.86 -66.65 -4.42
N GLU A 212 -32.05 -65.37 -4.10
CA GLU A 212 -33.36 -64.73 -3.98
C GLU A 212 -34.05 -64.64 -5.34
N GLN A 213 -33.32 -64.34 -6.42
CA GLN A 213 -33.88 -64.42 -7.78
C GLN A 213 -34.27 -65.85 -8.13
N ALA A 214 -33.44 -66.85 -7.84
CA ALA A 214 -33.77 -68.25 -8.08
C ALA A 214 -34.97 -68.72 -7.23
N GLU A 215 -35.11 -68.23 -6.00
CA GLU A 215 -36.26 -68.50 -5.15
C GLU A 215 -37.53 -67.81 -5.69
N ARG A 216 -37.44 -66.54 -6.09
CA ARG A 216 -38.53 -65.82 -6.75
C ARG A 216 -38.94 -66.48 -8.06
N ASP A 217 -37.99 -66.96 -8.86
CA ASP A 217 -38.25 -67.69 -10.09
C ASP A 217 -38.90 -69.05 -9.81
N ARG A 218 -38.50 -69.75 -8.73
CA ARG A 218 -39.18 -70.96 -8.28
C ARG A 218 -40.61 -70.69 -7.81
N ILE A 219 -40.82 -69.66 -7.01
CA ILE A 219 -42.16 -69.27 -6.53
C ILE A 219 -43.02 -68.81 -7.71
N ALA A 220 -42.47 -68.05 -8.65
CA ALA A 220 -43.18 -67.64 -9.87
C ALA A 220 -43.49 -68.85 -10.77
N ALA A 221 -42.59 -69.82 -10.90
CA ALA A 221 -42.84 -71.06 -11.62
C ALA A 221 -43.88 -71.94 -10.92
N GLU A 222 -43.88 -72.00 -9.59
CA GLU A 222 -44.86 -72.73 -8.78
C GLU A 222 -46.24 -72.07 -8.84
N GLN A 223 -46.31 -70.74 -8.72
CA GLN A 223 -47.54 -69.97 -8.92
C GLN A 223 -48.05 -70.06 -10.36
N LYS A 224 -47.17 -70.11 -11.36
CA LYS A 224 -47.55 -70.32 -12.75
C LYS A 224 -48.06 -71.74 -12.97
N ALA A 225 -47.45 -72.76 -12.36
CA ALA A 225 -47.92 -74.13 -12.42
C ALA A 225 -49.25 -74.32 -11.66
N GLU A 226 -49.47 -73.60 -10.56
CA GLU A 226 -50.74 -73.60 -9.83
C GLU A 226 -51.84 -72.84 -10.58
N ALA A 227 -51.50 -71.71 -11.20
CA ALA A 227 -52.40 -70.98 -12.10
C ALA A 227 -52.75 -71.81 -13.34
N GLU A 228 -51.78 -72.50 -13.97
CA GLU A 228 -52.04 -73.41 -15.09
C GLU A 228 -52.86 -74.63 -14.67
N LYS A 229 -52.69 -75.17 -13.45
CA LYS A 229 -53.56 -76.23 -12.91
C LYS A 229 -54.99 -75.74 -12.66
N LYS A 230 -55.14 -74.53 -12.15
CA LYS A 230 -56.47 -73.93 -11.89
C LYS A 230 -57.17 -73.54 -13.19
N GLU A 231 -56.41 -73.02 -14.15
CA GLU A 231 -56.92 -72.72 -15.49
C GLU A 231 -57.24 -74.00 -16.28
N ALA A 232 -56.46 -75.07 -16.13
CA ALA A 232 -56.79 -76.38 -16.70
C ALA A 232 -58.00 -77.04 -16.04
N ALA A 233 -58.21 -76.85 -14.73
CA ALA A 233 -59.41 -77.31 -14.03
C ALA A 233 -60.66 -76.50 -14.47
N ASP A 234 -60.56 -75.18 -14.57
CA ASP A 234 -61.65 -74.32 -15.04
C ASP A 234 -61.95 -74.53 -16.54
N ARG A 235 -60.95 -74.91 -17.34
CA ARG A 235 -61.10 -75.26 -18.76
C ARG A 235 -61.72 -76.65 -18.90
N ALA A 236 -61.37 -77.62 -18.05
CA ALA A 236 -62.00 -78.95 -18.01
C ALA A 236 -63.43 -78.93 -17.49
N GLU A 237 -63.78 -78.02 -16.57
CA GLU A 237 -65.17 -77.83 -16.12
C GLU A 237 -66.01 -77.11 -17.18
N ARG A 238 -65.44 -76.11 -17.88
CA ARG A 238 -66.09 -75.49 -19.05
C ARG A 238 -66.26 -76.46 -20.21
N GLU A 239 -65.27 -77.29 -20.53
CA GLU A 239 -65.38 -78.31 -21.57
C GLU A 239 -66.39 -79.41 -21.21
N LYS A 240 -66.52 -79.80 -19.92
CA LYS A 240 -67.59 -80.71 -19.48
C LYS A 240 -68.99 -80.09 -19.58
N GLN A 241 -69.13 -78.82 -19.24
CA GLN A 241 -70.42 -78.11 -19.37
C GLN A 241 -70.77 -77.84 -20.84
N GLU A 242 -69.79 -77.55 -21.69
CA GLU A 242 -69.99 -77.42 -23.15
C GLU A 242 -70.25 -78.76 -23.84
N ALA A 243 -69.66 -79.88 -23.38
CA ALA A 243 -69.96 -81.21 -23.91
C ALA A 243 -71.38 -81.68 -23.58
N ILE A 244 -71.88 -81.41 -22.36
CA ILE A 244 -73.26 -81.72 -21.97
C ILE A 244 -74.26 -80.83 -22.73
N ALA A 245 -73.94 -79.54 -22.93
CA ALA A 245 -74.76 -78.63 -23.74
C ALA A 245 -74.72 -78.96 -25.25
N ALA A 246 -73.60 -79.49 -25.76
CA ALA A 246 -73.46 -79.90 -27.17
C ALA A 246 -74.16 -81.23 -27.48
N GLU A 247 -74.28 -82.14 -26.50
CA GLU A 247 -75.03 -83.40 -26.64
C GLU A 247 -76.55 -83.17 -26.59
N GLN A 248 -77.03 -82.26 -25.72
CA GLN A 248 -78.43 -81.84 -25.72
C GLN A 248 -78.81 -81.03 -26.97
N ARG A 249 -77.93 -80.14 -27.46
CA ARG A 249 -78.16 -79.43 -28.73
C ARG A 249 -78.13 -80.33 -29.97
N LYS A 250 -77.42 -81.47 -29.95
CA LYS A 250 -77.45 -82.46 -31.05
C LYS A 250 -78.67 -83.39 -30.99
N ALA A 251 -79.26 -83.61 -29.82
CA ALA A 251 -80.55 -84.30 -29.67
C ALA A 251 -81.72 -83.39 -30.09
N GLU A 252 -81.72 -82.12 -29.68
CA GLU A 252 -82.75 -81.15 -30.07
C GLU A 252 -82.67 -80.73 -31.55
N ALA A 253 -81.48 -80.73 -32.17
CA ALA A 253 -81.33 -80.41 -33.60
C ALA A 253 -81.81 -81.53 -34.55
N LYS A 254 -82.00 -82.78 -34.08
CA LYS A 254 -82.59 -83.86 -34.89
C LYS A 254 -84.12 -83.89 -34.80
N ASP A 255 -84.71 -83.46 -33.69
CA ASP A 255 -86.17 -83.32 -33.56
C ASP A 255 -86.69 -81.98 -34.11
N ALA A 256 -85.89 -80.90 -34.07
CA ALA A 256 -86.22 -79.62 -34.68
C ALA A 256 -86.18 -79.64 -36.23
N ALA A 257 -85.39 -80.53 -36.85
CA ALA A 257 -85.35 -80.69 -38.30
C ALA A 257 -86.55 -81.49 -38.86
N ARG A 258 -87.17 -82.37 -38.06
CA ARG A 258 -88.40 -83.09 -38.43
C ARG A 258 -89.65 -82.21 -38.31
N LEU A 259 -89.69 -81.34 -37.29
CA LEU A 259 -90.82 -80.45 -37.02
C LEU A 259 -90.87 -79.20 -37.92
N ALA A 260 -89.74 -78.82 -38.54
CA ALA A 260 -89.65 -77.70 -39.48
C ALA A 260 -90.12 -78.07 -40.91
N GLU A 261 -90.02 -79.33 -41.33
CA GLU A 261 -90.55 -79.80 -42.63
C GLU A 261 -92.07 -80.03 -42.58
N GLU A 262 -92.61 -80.44 -41.42
CA GLU A 262 -94.04 -80.67 -41.20
C GLU A 262 -94.85 -79.35 -41.13
N LYS A 263 -94.20 -78.24 -40.71
CA LYS A 263 -94.81 -76.89 -40.72
C LYS A 263 -94.87 -76.24 -42.09
N ARG A 264 -94.06 -76.67 -43.07
CA ARG A 264 -94.10 -76.13 -44.45
C ARG A 264 -95.28 -76.67 -45.27
N ILE A 265 -95.78 -77.87 -44.94
CA ILE A 265 -96.90 -78.53 -45.63
C ILE A 265 -98.27 -78.07 -45.10
N ALA A 266 -98.35 -77.61 -43.84
CA ALA A 266 -99.59 -77.14 -43.24
C ALA A 266 -99.99 -75.71 -43.67
N ASP A 267 -99.00 -74.84 -43.89
CA ASP A 267 -99.24 -73.42 -44.23
C ASP A 267 -99.68 -73.22 -45.70
N GLU A 268 -99.50 -74.23 -46.57
CA GLU A 268 -100.01 -74.23 -47.96
C GLU A 268 -101.52 -74.61 -48.05
N ALA A 269 -102.10 -75.19 -46.99
CA ALA A 269 -103.53 -75.56 -46.92
C ALA A 269 -104.45 -74.39 -46.51
N ALA A 270 -103.90 -73.30 -45.96
CA ALA A 270 -104.65 -72.12 -45.54
C ALA A 270 -105.20 -71.26 -46.70
N ALA A 271 -104.74 -71.46 -47.95
CA ALA A 271 -105.11 -70.59 -49.08
C ALA A 271 -106.35 -71.03 -49.88
N ARG A 272 -106.95 -72.22 -49.65
CA ARG A 272 -108.04 -72.77 -50.51
C ARG A 272 -109.48 -72.74 -49.95
N ALA A 273 -109.75 -72.47 -48.68
CA ALA A 273 -111.12 -72.57 -48.11
C ALA A 273 -111.86 -71.24 -47.87
N ALA A 274 -111.18 -70.10 -47.94
CA ALA A 274 -111.80 -68.77 -47.85
C ALA A 274 -112.79 -68.45 -49.01
N ASP A 275 -112.80 -69.26 -50.08
CA ASP A 275 -113.66 -69.09 -51.27
C ASP A 275 -115.13 -69.55 -51.06
N VAL A 276 -115.41 -70.35 -50.03
CA VAL A 276 -116.75 -70.93 -49.80
C VAL A 276 -117.68 -69.99 -49.00
N GLU A 277 -117.13 -69.15 -48.14
CA GLU A 277 -117.88 -68.13 -47.38
C GLU A 277 -118.50 -67.06 -48.29
N HIS A 278 -117.83 -66.65 -49.37
CA HIS A 278 -118.28 -65.55 -50.23
C HIS A 278 -119.55 -65.87 -51.04
N ARG A 279 -119.74 -67.12 -51.47
CA ARG A 279 -120.90 -67.54 -52.30
C ARG A 279 -122.19 -67.74 -51.51
N ARG A 280 -122.11 -67.95 -50.20
CA ARG A 280 -123.28 -68.23 -49.36
C ARG A 280 -124.02 -66.93 -48.96
N ALA A 281 -123.27 -65.86 -48.72
CA ALA A 281 -123.81 -64.56 -48.30
C ALA A 281 -124.61 -63.84 -49.42
N ILE A 282 -124.11 -63.84 -50.67
CA ILE A 282 -124.76 -63.14 -51.80
C ILE A 282 -126.13 -63.75 -52.13
N ASN A 283 -126.24 -65.08 -52.07
CA ASN A 283 -127.50 -65.78 -52.33
C ASN A 283 -128.57 -65.56 -51.23
N ALA A 284 -128.17 -65.25 -49.99
CA ALA A 284 -129.12 -64.93 -48.93
C ALA A 284 -129.75 -63.54 -49.12
N SER A 285 -129.00 -62.55 -49.63
CA SER A 285 -129.51 -61.19 -49.85
C SER A 285 -130.53 -61.11 -51.00
N ALA A 286 -130.34 -61.88 -52.08
CA ALA A 286 -131.25 -61.88 -53.23
C ALA A 286 -132.63 -62.50 -52.94
N VAL A 287 -132.70 -63.50 -52.05
CA VAL A 287 -133.96 -64.12 -51.63
C VAL A 287 -134.80 -63.16 -50.79
N GLN A 288 -134.18 -62.34 -49.95
CA GLN A 288 -134.88 -61.38 -49.08
C GLN A 288 -135.58 -60.27 -49.89
N ALA A 289 -134.93 -59.74 -50.93
CA ALA A 289 -135.49 -58.67 -51.76
C ALA A 289 -136.71 -59.10 -52.60
N LEU A 290 -136.79 -60.39 -52.96
CA LEU A 290 -137.95 -60.96 -53.68
C LEU A 290 -139.17 -61.17 -52.76
N ILE A 291 -138.96 -61.33 -51.45
CA ILE A 291 -140.05 -61.43 -50.47
C ILE A 291 -140.72 -60.07 -50.25
N GLU A 292 -139.97 -58.96 -50.28
CA GLU A 292 -140.52 -57.60 -50.13
C GLU A 292 -141.45 -57.15 -51.26
N GLN A 293 -141.36 -57.78 -52.45
CA GLN A 293 -142.25 -57.52 -53.58
C GLN A 293 -143.48 -58.45 -53.62
N GLY A 294 -143.72 -59.22 -52.54
CA GLY A 294 -144.96 -59.99 -52.35
C GLY A 294 -144.93 -61.45 -52.84
N ILE A 295 -143.76 -62.02 -53.13
CA ILE A 295 -143.62 -63.43 -53.55
C ILE A 295 -143.34 -64.35 -52.34
N PRO A 296 -144.07 -65.47 -52.15
CA PRO A 296 -143.87 -66.43 -51.05
C PRO A 296 -142.48 -67.10 -51.07
N GLU A 297 -141.96 -67.46 -49.89
CA GLU A 297 -140.56 -67.90 -49.68
C GLU A 297 -140.10 -69.04 -50.62
N ASP A 298 -140.95 -70.04 -50.84
CA ASP A 298 -140.64 -71.17 -51.71
C ASP A 298 -140.41 -70.74 -53.16
N TRP A 299 -141.17 -69.75 -53.60
CA TRP A 299 -141.13 -69.25 -54.97
C TRP A 299 -139.97 -68.25 -55.17
N ALA A 300 -139.63 -67.47 -54.16
CA ALA A 300 -138.45 -66.60 -54.17
C ALA A 300 -137.14 -67.41 -54.31
N LYS A 301 -137.01 -68.51 -53.56
CA LYS A 301 -135.86 -69.43 -53.68
C LYS A 301 -135.75 -70.04 -55.07
N ALA A 302 -136.88 -70.44 -55.66
CA ALA A 302 -136.89 -70.99 -57.01
C ALA A 302 -136.40 -69.97 -58.06
N CYS A 303 -136.79 -68.69 -57.94
CA CYS A 303 -136.37 -67.64 -58.84
C CYS A 303 -134.86 -67.36 -58.76
N VAL A 304 -134.27 -67.26 -57.56
CA VAL A 304 -132.82 -67.03 -57.40
C VAL A 304 -132.00 -68.21 -57.93
N VAL A 305 -132.46 -69.45 -57.74
CA VAL A 305 -131.78 -70.63 -58.29
C VAL A 305 -131.84 -70.66 -59.82
N ALA A 306 -132.96 -70.23 -60.42
CA ALA A 306 -133.11 -70.14 -61.87
C ALA A 306 -132.21 -69.05 -62.49
N ILE A 307 -132.02 -67.93 -61.79
CA ILE A 307 -131.12 -66.84 -62.20
C ILE A 307 -129.65 -67.27 -62.01
N ALA A 308 -129.29 -67.90 -60.88
CA ALA A 308 -127.92 -68.36 -60.60
C ALA A 308 -127.47 -69.50 -61.54
N ARG A 309 -128.42 -70.28 -62.07
CA ARG A 309 -128.16 -71.31 -63.09
C ARG A 309 -128.32 -70.81 -64.53
N GLY A 310 -128.63 -69.52 -64.72
CA GLY A 310 -128.70 -68.87 -66.04
C GLY A 310 -129.88 -69.30 -66.93
N LYS A 311 -130.98 -69.81 -66.35
CA LYS A 311 -132.12 -70.36 -67.11
C LYS A 311 -133.18 -69.32 -67.55
N VAL A 312 -133.08 -68.07 -67.12
CA VAL A 312 -134.03 -66.98 -67.47
C VAL A 312 -133.34 -65.96 -68.38
N PRO A 313 -133.73 -65.86 -69.67
CA PRO A 313 -133.20 -64.82 -70.56
C PRO A 313 -133.92 -63.48 -70.33
N ALA A 314 -133.18 -62.39 -70.53
CA ALA A 314 -133.66 -61.01 -70.33
C ALA A 314 -134.12 -60.71 -68.89
N THR A 315 -133.27 -61.07 -67.92
CA THR A 315 -133.42 -60.73 -66.49
C THR A 315 -133.31 -59.24 -66.17
N THR A 316 -132.96 -58.40 -67.15
CA THR A 316 -133.03 -56.94 -67.04
C THR A 316 -133.69 -56.35 -68.28
N ILE A 317 -135.02 -56.29 -68.24
CA ILE A 317 -135.84 -55.38 -69.04
C ILE A 317 -136.72 -54.62 -68.06
N ASN A 318 -136.39 -53.34 -67.93
CA ASN A 318 -137.22 -52.28 -67.38
C ASN A 318 -137.91 -51.63 -68.60
N TYR A 319 -139.24 -51.76 -68.67
CA TYR A 319 -140.18 -51.58 -69.81
C TYR A 319 -140.26 -52.72 -70.82
#